data_AF-A0A174S6H5-F1
#
_entry.id   AF-A0A174S6H5-F1
#
_cell.length_a   1.000
_cell.length_b   1.000
_cell.length_c   1.000
_cell.angle_alpha   90.00
_cell.angle_beta   90.00
_cell.angle_gamma   90.00
#
_symmetry.space_group_name_H-M   'P 1'
#
loop_
_entity.id
_entity.type
_entity.pdbx_description
1 polymer ?
#
loop_
_entity_poly.entity_id
_entity_poly.type
_entity_poly.pdbx_seq_one_letter_code
_entity_poly.pdbx_strand_id
1 'polypeptide(L)'
;MMEEMNKWLSAHKQLCVITGIFGLLVSPFLWPVFLAVIIQSLSLVIPVAAGLFFYEKFIMKKDKEETNENDDDNKQQKKHADARKVHADAEKTEDLPKNHEKGSETVNFDNQEKQARCRAQAAIWYENEGFERIQAIRKTLESENRNRFSVNREGICSISIGKRKYRRVGILKGYPFGQTEVIREKLKKDGFITSMGCNNYLWISW
;
A
#
# COMPACT_ATOMS: atom_id res chain seq x y z
N MET A 1 -6.02 11.85 -66.85
CA MET A 1 -5.96 11.30 -65.48
C MET A 1 -7.14 11.78 -64.63
N MET A 2 -7.32 13.10 -64.46
CA MET A 2 -8.48 13.67 -63.73
C MET A 2 -9.85 13.31 -64.36
N GLU A 3 -9.97 13.30 -65.69
CA GLU A 3 -11.24 12.97 -66.36
C GLU A 3 -11.66 11.51 -66.19
N GLU A 4 -10.71 10.57 -66.20
CA GLU A 4 -11.00 9.15 -65.98
C GLU A 4 -11.37 8.86 -64.52
N MET A 5 -10.69 9.51 -63.57
CA MET A 5 -11.05 9.43 -62.15
C MET A 5 -12.47 9.95 -61.92
N ASN A 6 -12.85 11.06 -62.54
CA ASN A 6 -14.19 11.65 -62.39
C ASN A 6 -15.29 10.76 -63.00
N LYS A 7 -15.01 10.12 -64.14
CA LYS A 7 -15.94 9.17 -64.79
C LYS A 7 -16.09 7.88 -63.99
N TRP A 8 -15.01 7.44 -63.33
CA TRP A 8 -15.05 6.28 -62.42
C TRP A 8 -15.78 6.60 -61.12
N LEU A 9 -15.54 7.78 -60.53
CA LEU A 9 -16.20 8.26 -59.31
C LEU A 9 -17.71 8.43 -59.53
N SER A 10 -18.13 8.90 -60.71
CA SER A 10 -19.54 9.07 -61.03
C SER A 10 -20.26 7.71 -61.20
N ALA A 11 -19.60 6.72 -61.80
CA ALA A 11 -20.11 5.36 -61.92
C ALA A 11 -20.25 4.64 -60.56
N HIS A 12 -19.35 4.91 -59.61
CA HIS A 12 -19.31 4.25 -58.29
C HIS A 12 -19.77 5.17 -57.14
N LYS A 13 -20.47 6.26 -57.45
CA LYS A 13 -20.89 7.28 -56.47
C LYS A 13 -21.66 6.69 -55.29
N GLN A 14 -22.55 5.76 -55.55
CA GLN A 14 -23.33 5.06 -54.51
C GLN A 14 -22.44 4.22 -53.60
N LEU A 15 -21.47 3.48 -54.15
CA LEU A 15 -20.51 2.70 -53.37
C LEU A 15 -19.63 3.61 -52.50
N CYS A 16 -19.21 4.77 -53.03
CA CYS A 16 -18.42 5.73 -52.27
C CYS A 16 -19.21 6.34 -51.10
N VAL A 17 -20.50 6.65 -51.31
CA VAL A 17 -21.41 7.16 -50.26
C VAL A 17 -21.67 6.08 -49.20
N ILE A 18 -21.96 4.85 -49.60
CA ILE A 18 -22.19 3.73 -48.67
C ILE A 18 -20.93 3.43 -47.86
N THR A 19 -19.76 3.39 -48.51
CA THR A 19 -18.48 3.16 -47.82
C THR A 19 -18.15 4.31 -46.87
N GLY A 20 -18.47 5.55 -47.24
CA GLY A 20 -18.30 6.72 -46.37
C GLY A 20 -19.22 6.69 -45.14
N ILE A 21 -20.50 6.36 -45.31
CA ILE A 21 -21.46 6.22 -44.21
C ILE A 21 -21.09 5.04 -43.31
N PHE A 22 -20.70 3.91 -43.90
CA PHE A 22 -20.24 2.74 -43.14
C PHE A 22 -18.98 3.07 -42.35
N GLY A 23 -18.01 3.76 -42.96
CA GLY A 23 -16.81 4.26 -42.27
C GLY A 23 -17.16 5.20 -41.10
N LEU A 24 -18.10 6.13 -41.28
CA LEU A 24 -18.57 7.02 -40.22
C LEU A 24 -19.32 6.29 -39.10
N LEU A 25 -20.12 5.28 -39.43
CA LEU A 25 -20.85 4.45 -38.47
C LEU A 25 -19.93 3.53 -37.69
N VAL A 26 -18.90 2.97 -38.34
CA VAL A 26 -17.97 1.99 -37.75
C VAL A 26 -16.83 2.67 -36.99
N SER A 27 -16.43 3.87 -37.39
CA SER A 27 -15.41 4.69 -36.71
C SER A 27 -15.60 4.82 -35.19
N PRO A 28 -16.78 5.19 -34.65
CA PRO A 28 -16.98 5.31 -33.20
C PRO A 28 -16.89 3.98 -32.46
N PHE A 29 -17.07 2.84 -33.13
CA PHE A 29 -16.91 1.52 -32.52
C PHE A 29 -15.46 1.01 -32.59
N LEU A 30 -14.70 1.39 -33.62
CA LEU A 30 -13.27 1.06 -33.74
C LEU A 30 -12.37 1.98 -32.91
N TRP A 31 -12.79 3.22 -32.68
CA TRP A 31 -12.02 4.23 -31.96
C TRP A 31 -11.63 3.79 -30.53
N PRO A 32 -12.54 3.23 -29.69
CA PRO A 32 -12.19 2.71 -28.38
C PRO A 32 -11.17 1.56 -28.43
N VAL A 33 -11.27 0.68 -29.43
CA VAL A 33 -10.34 -0.46 -29.60
C VAL A 33 -8.95 0.05 -29.96
N PHE A 34 -8.86 1.00 -30.89
CA PHE A 34 -7.60 1.62 -31.29
C PHE A 34 -6.94 2.39 -30.14
N LEU A 35 -7.72 3.18 -29.39
CA LEU A 35 -7.23 3.85 -28.18
C LEU A 35 -6.76 2.86 -27.12
N ALA A 36 -7.46 1.76 -26.91
CA ALA A 36 -7.05 0.73 -25.96
C ALA A 36 -5.68 0.13 -26.33
N VAL A 37 -5.45 -0.16 -27.61
CA VAL A 37 -4.16 -0.67 -28.12
C VAL A 37 -3.02 0.35 -27.92
N ILE A 38 -3.27 1.64 -28.15
CA ILE A 38 -2.28 2.71 -27.92
C ILE A 38 -1.98 2.83 -26.42
N ILE A 39 -3.00 2.88 -25.56
CA ILE A 39 -2.81 3.03 -24.11
C ILE A 39 -2.10 1.81 -23.54
N GLN A 40 -2.44 0.61 -24.02
CA GLN A 40 -1.82 -0.63 -23.56
C GLN A 40 -0.38 -0.79 -24.03
N SER A 41 -0.06 -0.40 -25.27
CA SER A 41 1.33 -0.40 -25.76
C SER A 41 2.21 0.62 -25.01
N LEU A 42 1.70 1.84 -24.76
CA LEU A 42 2.41 2.84 -23.94
C LEU A 42 2.55 2.40 -22.48
N SER A 43 1.50 1.79 -21.93
CA SER A 43 1.49 1.29 -20.55
C SER A 43 2.36 0.06 -20.35
N LEU A 44 2.82 -0.63 -21.42
CA LEU A 44 3.73 -1.76 -21.31
C LEU A 44 5.17 -1.34 -21.02
N VAL A 45 5.53 -0.10 -21.35
CA VAL A 45 6.88 0.45 -21.11
C VAL A 45 7.16 0.63 -19.60
N ILE A 46 6.14 1.00 -18.82
CA ILE A 46 6.30 1.29 -17.38
C ILE A 46 6.53 0.01 -16.56
N PRO A 47 5.74 -1.08 -16.70
CA PRO A 47 5.99 -2.36 -16.04
C PRO A 47 7.30 -3.02 -16.47
N VAL A 48 7.71 -2.87 -17.73
CA VAL A 48 8.99 -3.43 -18.22
C VAL A 48 10.17 -2.68 -17.60
N ALA A 49 10.14 -1.34 -17.58
CA ALA A 49 11.18 -0.54 -16.94
C ALA A 49 11.23 -0.77 -15.42
N ALA A 50 10.06 -0.82 -14.75
CA ALA A 50 9.99 -1.15 -13.32
C ALA A 50 10.50 -2.57 -13.06
N GLY A 51 10.12 -3.55 -13.88
CA GLY A 51 10.59 -4.93 -13.79
C GLY A 51 12.12 -5.03 -13.87
N LEU A 52 12.74 -4.36 -14.86
CA LEU A 52 14.20 -4.30 -14.98
C LEU A 52 14.86 -3.60 -13.78
N PHE A 53 14.31 -2.48 -13.32
CA PHE A 53 14.82 -1.75 -12.16
C PHE A 53 14.74 -2.56 -10.87
N PHE A 54 13.64 -3.29 -10.64
CA PHE A 54 13.52 -4.20 -9.52
C PHE A 54 14.42 -5.42 -9.66
N TYR A 55 14.62 -5.94 -10.88
CA TYR A 55 15.49 -7.09 -11.13
C TYR A 55 16.96 -6.75 -10.83
N GLU A 56 17.49 -5.63 -11.32
CA GLU A 56 18.84 -5.16 -10.97
C GLU A 56 18.98 -4.93 -9.46
N LYS A 57 18.03 -4.24 -8.83
CA LYS A 57 18.07 -3.92 -7.39
C LYS A 57 17.95 -5.17 -6.50
N PHE A 58 17.35 -6.25 -7.00
CA PHE A 58 17.22 -7.52 -6.29
C PHE A 58 18.45 -8.42 -6.47
N ILE A 59 19.03 -8.49 -7.66
CA ILE A 59 20.30 -9.19 -7.91
C ILE A 59 21.43 -8.55 -7.10
N MET A 60 21.50 -7.22 -7.09
CA MET A 60 22.54 -6.46 -6.36
C MET A 60 22.40 -6.56 -4.82
N LYS A 61 21.26 -7.02 -4.31
CA LYS A 61 21.09 -7.36 -2.89
C LYS A 61 21.53 -8.78 -2.56
N LYS A 62 21.35 -9.74 -3.47
CA LYS A 62 21.79 -11.11 -3.25
C LYS A 62 23.31 -11.24 -3.15
N ASP A 63 24.05 -10.49 -3.95
CA ASP A 63 25.52 -10.49 -3.89
C ASP A 63 26.09 -9.80 -2.63
N LYS A 64 25.28 -8.99 -1.93
CA LYS A 64 25.68 -8.29 -0.68
C LYS A 64 25.33 -9.05 0.60
N GLU A 65 24.38 -9.97 0.55
CA GLU A 65 24.00 -10.79 1.71
C GLU A 65 24.90 -12.03 1.84
N GLU A 66 25.40 -12.63 0.75
CA GLU A 66 26.28 -13.82 0.83
C GLU A 66 27.72 -13.53 1.28
N THR A 67 28.15 -12.25 1.44
CA THR A 67 29.50 -11.92 1.92
C THR A 67 29.57 -11.50 3.40
N ASN A 68 28.45 -11.32 4.10
CA ASN A 68 28.44 -10.74 5.46
C ASN A 68 28.07 -11.72 6.60
N GLU A 69 27.89 -13.01 6.32
CA GLU A 69 27.49 -13.98 7.37
C GLU A 69 28.63 -14.76 8.04
N ASN A 70 29.91 -14.46 7.75
CA ASN A 70 31.04 -15.29 8.20
C ASN A 70 32.08 -14.64 9.13
N ASP A 71 31.85 -13.46 9.71
CA ASP A 71 32.94 -12.75 10.43
C ASP A 71 32.64 -12.23 11.85
N ASP A 72 31.62 -12.76 12.55
CA ASP A 72 31.24 -12.23 13.88
C ASP A 72 31.13 -13.26 15.02
N ASP A 73 31.78 -14.42 14.88
CA ASP A 73 31.76 -15.49 15.90
C ASP A 73 33.17 -15.87 16.42
N ASN A 74 34.10 -14.91 16.56
CA ASN A 74 35.34 -15.20 17.31
C ASN A 74 36.08 -13.98 17.88
N LYS A 75 35.51 -13.27 18.86
CA LYS A 75 36.34 -12.38 19.69
C LYS A 75 35.79 -12.01 21.08
N GLN A 76 35.36 -12.98 21.87
CA GLN A 76 35.11 -12.73 23.31
C GLN A 76 35.70 -13.73 24.31
N GLN A 77 36.54 -14.68 23.88
CA GLN A 77 37.23 -15.58 24.80
C GLN A 77 38.72 -15.77 24.47
N LYS A 78 39.53 -14.76 24.79
CA LYS A 78 40.89 -14.96 25.35
C LYS A 78 41.57 -13.62 25.57
N LYS A 79 41.83 -13.31 26.86
CA LYS A 79 43.09 -12.79 27.44
C LYS A 79 42.79 -11.94 28.67
N HIS A 80 42.28 -12.60 29.70
CA HIS A 80 42.74 -12.33 31.06
C HIS A 80 43.99 -13.19 31.25
N ALA A 81 45.18 -12.59 31.22
CA ALA A 81 46.38 -13.17 31.79
C ALA A 81 47.48 -12.11 31.86
N ASP A 82 47.65 -11.64 33.09
CA ASP A 82 48.93 -11.41 33.75
C ASP A 82 49.66 -10.07 33.57
N ALA A 83 50.30 -9.74 34.68
CA ALA A 83 50.76 -8.45 35.13
C ALA A 83 52.14 -8.06 34.59
N ARG A 84 52.40 -6.76 34.76
CA ARG A 84 53.55 -6.13 35.44
C ARG A 84 54.46 -5.24 34.57
N LYS A 85 54.60 -4.00 35.08
CA LYS A 85 55.74 -3.06 35.01
C LYS A 85 55.89 -2.25 33.70
N VAL A 86 56.29 -0.97 33.67
CA VAL A 86 56.72 0.05 34.65
C VAL A 86 56.71 1.42 33.93
N HIS A 87 56.48 2.50 34.69
CA HIS A 87 56.71 3.95 34.49
C HIS A 87 57.54 4.47 33.30
N ALA A 88 57.17 5.63 32.75
CA ALA A 88 57.85 6.92 32.97
C ALA A 88 57.15 8.10 32.24
N ASP A 89 57.28 9.29 32.85
CA ASP A 89 56.66 10.59 32.62
C ASP A 89 57.04 11.33 31.32
N ALA A 90 56.20 12.31 30.89
CA ALA A 90 56.57 13.73 30.68
C ALA A 90 55.51 14.55 29.88
N GLU A 91 54.92 15.54 30.58
CA GLU A 91 54.71 16.96 30.20
C GLU A 91 54.08 17.37 28.84
N LYS A 92 52.91 18.05 28.84
CA LYS A 92 52.76 19.54 28.70
C LYS A 92 51.38 20.03 28.15
N THR A 93 50.62 20.66 29.04
CA THR A 93 49.83 21.93 29.00
C THR A 93 48.89 22.35 27.83
N GLU A 94 47.63 22.61 28.22
CA GLU A 94 46.61 23.64 27.84
C GLU A 94 46.15 23.88 26.38
N ASP A 95 44.85 23.70 26.07
CA ASP A 95 43.83 24.79 25.97
C ASP A 95 42.40 24.26 25.63
N LEU A 96 41.37 25.08 25.89
CA LEU A 96 39.91 24.82 26.04
C LEU A 96 39.09 24.53 24.71
N PRO A 97 37.73 24.44 24.72
CA PRO A 97 36.90 23.24 24.54
C PRO A 97 36.20 23.14 23.15
N LYS A 98 35.75 21.94 22.76
CA LYS A 98 34.75 21.78 21.67
C LYS A 98 33.53 21.02 22.15
N ASN A 99 32.43 21.76 22.24
CA ASN A 99 31.07 21.28 22.35
C ASN A 99 30.81 20.15 21.35
N HIS A 100 30.35 18.99 21.83
CA HIS A 100 29.60 18.07 20.99
C HIS A 100 28.16 18.02 21.49
N GLU A 101 27.35 18.69 20.70
CA GLU A 101 25.94 18.99 20.88
C GLU A 101 25.10 17.72 20.72
N LYS A 102 24.06 17.65 21.56
CA LYS A 102 22.96 16.71 21.52
C LYS A 102 22.45 16.48 20.09
N GLY A 103 22.61 15.26 19.59
CA GLY A 103 22.03 14.79 18.34
C GLY A 103 21.32 13.45 18.50
N SER A 104 20.34 13.36 19.41
CA SER A 104 19.54 12.13 19.53
C SER A 104 18.08 12.31 19.97
N GLU A 105 17.68 13.49 20.48
CA GLU A 105 16.32 13.67 21.01
C GLU A 105 15.28 14.07 19.94
N THR A 106 15.65 14.73 18.84
CA THR A 106 14.68 15.32 17.89
C THR A 106 13.91 14.29 17.05
N VAL A 107 14.51 13.16 16.68
CA VAL A 107 13.88 12.16 15.81
C VAL A 107 12.71 11.41 16.50
N ASN A 108 12.74 11.29 17.83
CA ASN A 108 11.71 10.57 18.59
C ASN A 108 10.44 11.40 18.83
N PHE A 109 10.57 12.72 19.04
CA PHE A 109 9.42 13.60 19.27
C PHE A 109 8.51 13.68 18.04
N ASP A 110 9.09 13.87 16.85
CA ASP A 110 8.33 13.97 15.60
C ASP A 110 7.55 12.68 15.30
N ASN A 111 8.13 11.52 15.63
CA ASN A 111 7.49 10.22 15.43
C ASN A 111 6.34 10.01 16.43
N GLN A 112 6.50 10.45 17.68
CA GLN A 112 5.46 10.38 18.70
C GLN A 112 4.28 11.30 18.38
N GLU A 113 4.56 12.52 17.93
CA GLU A 113 3.51 13.46 17.52
C GLU A 113 2.75 12.93 16.29
N LYS A 114 3.46 12.39 15.30
CA LYS A 114 2.85 11.75 14.14
C LYS A 114 1.96 10.57 14.55
N GLN A 115 2.42 9.74 15.48
CA GLN A 115 1.62 8.62 15.99
C GLN A 115 0.37 9.09 16.72
N ALA A 116 0.47 10.13 17.55
CA ALA A 116 -0.66 10.74 18.25
C ALA A 116 -1.69 11.32 17.27
N ARG A 117 -1.23 12.04 16.23
CA ARG A 117 -2.07 12.56 15.15
C ARG A 117 -2.81 11.46 14.41
N CYS A 118 -2.12 10.37 14.02
CA CYS A 118 -2.77 9.23 13.37
C CYS A 118 -3.83 8.57 14.25
N ARG A 119 -3.55 8.40 15.55
CA ARG A 119 -4.54 7.87 16.52
C ARG A 119 -5.76 8.78 16.65
N ALA A 120 -5.55 10.09 16.79
CA ALA A 120 -6.64 11.07 16.87
C ALA A 120 -7.51 11.05 15.60
N GLN A 121 -6.88 11.00 14.42
CA GLN A 121 -7.60 10.92 13.15
C GLN A 121 -8.46 9.65 13.04
N ALA A 122 -7.97 8.51 13.54
CA ALA A 122 -8.75 7.27 13.57
C ALA A 122 -9.97 7.37 14.51
N ALA A 123 -9.82 8.01 15.67
CA ALA A 123 -10.94 8.25 16.58
C ALA A 123 -12.00 9.18 15.96
N ILE A 124 -11.56 10.27 15.32
CA ILE A 124 -12.44 11.22 14.61
C ILE A 124 -13.17 10.52 13.46
N TRP A 125 -12.47 9.70 12.68
CA TRP A 125 -13.08 8.92 11.60
C TRP A 125 -14.22 8.01 12.13
N TYR A 126 -13.99 7.35 13.26
CA TYR A 126 -14.99 6.47 13.86
C TYR A 126 -16.24 7.25 14.29
N GLU A 127 -16.06 8.37 14.98
CA GLU A 127 -17.15 9.22 15.47
C GLU A 127 -17.96 9.86 14.33
N ASN A 128 -17.28 10.32 13.28
CA ASN A 128 -17.92 11.03 12.18
C ASN A 128 -18.64 10.10 11.19
N GLU A 129 -18.04 8.96 10.84
CA GLU A 129 -18.59 8.09 9.81
C GLU A 129 -18.51 6.59 10.12
N GLY A 130 -17.51 6.15 10.89
CA GLY A 130 -17.30 4.72 11.15
C GLY A 130 -18.46 4.07 11.90
N PHE A 131 -18.93 4.70 12.97
CA PHE A 131 -20.00 4.18 13.83
C PHE A 131 -21.31 3.98 13.04
N GLU A 132 -21.78 5.02 12.36
CA GLU A 132 -23.01 4.97 11.55
C GLU A 132 -22.95 3.90 10.46
N ARG A 133 -21.81 3.77 9.77
CA ARG A 133 -21.61 2.73 8.74
C ARG A 133 -21.63 1.32 9.32
N ILE A 134 -21.01 1.12 10.48
CA ILE A 134 -20.99 -0.17 11.18
C ILE A 134 -22.40 -0.51 11.67
N GLN A 135 -23.15 0.46 12.19
CA GLN A 135 -24.55 0.28 12.59
C GLN A 135 -25.45 -0.06 11.39
N ALA A 136 -25.24 0.56 10.23
CA ALA A 136 -25.98 0.22 9.01
C ALA A 136 -25.73 -1.24 8.56
N ILE A 137 -24.47 -1.70 8.63
CA ILE A 137 -24.12 -3.10 8.35
C ILE A 137 -24.76 -4.03 9.39
N ARG A 138 -24.74 -3.66 10.67
CA ARG A 138 -25.40 -4.41 11.74
C ARG A 138 -26.89 -4.60 11.47
N LYS A 139 -27.65 -3.52 11.21
CA LYS A 139 -29.08 -3.60 10.90
C LYS A 139 -29.37 -4.51 9.70
N THR A 140 -28.52 -4.43 8.68
CA THR A 140 -28.64 -5.31 7.50
C THR A 140 -28.43 -6.78 7.88
N LEU A 141 -27.41 -7.07 8.68
CA LEU A 141 -27.10 -8.45 9.10
C LEU A 141 -28.10 -9.02 10.11
N GLU A 142 -28.67 -8.19 10.98
CA GLU A 142 -29.75 -8.58 11.89
C GLU A 142 -30.98 -9.07 11.12
N SER A 143 -31.32 -8.42 9.99
CA SER A 143 -32.42 -8.88 9.12
C SER A 143 -32.17 -10.26 8.49
N GLU A 144 -30.90 -10.66 8.37
CA GLU A 144 -30.48 -11.97 7.87
C GLU A 144 -30.17 -12.98 9.01
N ASN A 145 -30.48 -12.62 10.27
CA ASN A 145 -30.16 -13.40 11.47
C ASN A 145 -28.66 -13.72 11.61
N ARG A 146 -27.81 -12.73 11.32
CA ARG A 146 -26.35 -12.79 11.42
C ARG A 146 -25.87 -11.71 12.38
N ASN A 147 -24.92 -12.05 13.24
CA ASN A 147 -24.42 -11.13 14.27
C ASN A 147 -22.90 -10.88 14.21
N ARG A 148 -22.27 -11.22 13.08
CA ARG A 148 -20.81 -11.10 12.92
C ARG A 148 -20.40 -10.82 11.48
N PHE A 149 -19.42 -9.94 11.31
CA PHE A 149 -18.70 -9.73 10.06
C PHE A 149 -17.21 -9.45 10.31
N SER A 150 -16.41 -9.56 9.26
CA SER A 150 -14.99 -9.23 9.26
C SER A 150 -14.70 -7.98 8.42
N VAL A 151 -13.74 -7.18 8.83
CA VAL A 151 -13.20 -6.02 8.11
C VAL A 151 -11.76 -6.30 7.73
N ASN A 152 -11.42 -6.15 6.44
CA ASN A 152 -10.05 -6.30 5.94
C ASN A 152 -9.26 -4.97 6.05
N ARG A 153 -8.01 -4.96 5.58
CA ARG A 153 -7.12 -3.78 5.61
C ARG A 153 -7.64 -2.59 4.78
N GLU A 154 -8.48 -2.85 3.80
CA GLU A 154 -9.07 -1.84 2.90
C GLU A 154 -10.45 -1.37 3.39
N GLY A 155 -10.91 -1.85 4.54
CA GLY A 155 -12.24 -1.54 5.06
C GLY A 155 -13.39 -2.33 4.43
N ILE A 156 -13.11 -3.37 3.64
CA ILE A 156 -14.15 -4.23 3.06
C ILE A 156 -14.74 -5.12 4.15
N CYS A 157 -16.07 -5.06 4.31
CA CYS A 157 -16.82 -5.84 5.28
C CYS A 157 -17.37 -7.10 4.61
N SER A 158 -17.11 -8.26 5.20
CA SER A 158 -17.53 -9.56 4.65
C SER A 158 -18.07 -10.50 5.71
N ILE A 159 -18.97 -11.40 5.32
CA ILE A 159 -19.46 -12.49 6.15
C ILE A 159 -19.16 -13.84 5.51
N SER A 160 -18.95 -14.87 6.33
CA SER A 160 -18.86 -16.25 5.85
C SER A 160 -20.26 -16.79 5.51
N ILE A 161 -20.45 -17.41 4.35
CA ILE A 161 -21.70 -18.10 3.97
C ILE A 161 -21.54 -19.62 4.08
N GLY A 162 -20.31 -20.12 4.19
CA GLY A 162 -20.04 -21.54 4.27
C GLY A 162 -18.54 -21.81 4.23
N LYS A 163 -18.14 -23.06 3.96
CA LYS A 163 -16.73 -23.43 3.88
C LYS A 163 -16.03 -22.61 2.78
N ARG A 164 -15.11 -21.73 3.20
CA ARG A 164 -14.28 -20.86 2.33
C ARG A 164 -15.07 -19.93 1.39
N LYS A 165 -16.36 -19.70 1.64
CA LYS A 165 -17.18 -18.77 0.84
C LYS A 165 -17.50 -17.53 1.67
N TYR A 166 -17.19 -16.37 1.11
CA TYR A 166 -17.42 -15.08 1.72
C TYR A 166 -18.30 -14.22 0.82
N ARG A 167 -19.17 -13.41 1.43
CA ARG A 167 -19.94 -12.37 0.75
C ARG A 167 -19.62 -11.02 1.35
N ARG A 168 -19.39 -10.05 0.48
CA ARG A 168 -19.24 -8.65 0.87
C ARG A 168 -20.58 -8.08 1.28
N VAL A 169 -20.60 -7.38 2.40
CA VAL A 169 -21.81 -6.77 2.99
C VAL A 169 -21.68 -5.25 3.14
N GLY A 170 -20.47 -4.70 2.99
CA GLY A 170 -20.25 -3.27 3.07
C GLY A 170 -18.81 -2.84 2.78
N ILE A 171 -18.59 -1.53 2.87
CA ILE A 171 -17.25 -0.94 2.85
C ILE A 171 -17.19 0.27 3.78
N LEU A 172 -16.17 0.27 4.63
CA LEU A 172 -15.78 1.38 5.48
C LEU A 172 -14.75 2.22 4.71
N LYS A 173 -15.23 3.22 3.95
CA LYS A 173 -14.33 4.13 3.23
C LYS A 173 -13.44 4.87 4.23
N GLY A 174 -12.16 5.02 3.92
CA GLY A 174 -11.20 5.68 4.80
C GLY A 174 -10.81 4.89 6.04
N TYR A 175 -11.13 3.59 6.11
CA TYR A 175 -10.86 2.75 7.28
C TYR A 175 -9.38 2.83 7.72
N PRO A 176 -9.09 3.28 8.97
CA PRO A 176 -7.74 3.52 9.44
C PRO A 176 -7.08 2.22 9.92
N PHE A 177 -6.74 1.31 9.00
CA PHE A 177 -6.17 0.00 9.33
C PHE A 177 -4.94 0.08 10.25
N GLY A 178 -4.03 1.04 10.03
CA GLY A 178 -2.85 1.25 10.86
C GLY A 178 -3.14 1.64 12.32
N GLN A 179 -4.39 1.99 12.65
CA GLN A 179 -4.86 2.35 13.98
C GLN A 179 -6.08 1.51 14.41
N THR A 180 -6.14 0.26 13.94
CA THR A 180 -7.25 -0.68 14.24
C THR A 180 -7.50 -0.83 15.76
N GLU A 181 -6.47 -0.68 16.60
CA GLU A 181 -6.65 -0.76 18.06
C GLU A 181 -7.53 0.37 18.61
N VAL A 182 -7.37 1.60 18.11
CA VAL A 182 -8.20 2.75 18.50
C VAL A 182 -9.66 2.49 18.12
N ILE A 183 -9.89 1.96 16.92
CA ILE A 183 -11.24 1.59 16.46
C ILE A 183 -11.82 0.48 17.35
N ARG A 184 -11.00 -0.49 17.76
CA ARG A 184 -11.42 -1.58 18.64
C ARG A 184 -11.87 -1.06 20.01
N GLU A 185 -11.11 -0.15 20.60
CA GLU A 185 -11.47 0.47 21.88
C GLU A 185 -12.81 1.21 21.80
N LYS A 186 -13.03 1.96 20.71
CA LYS A 186 -14.30 2.64 20.45
C LYS A 186 -15.46 1.65 20.28
N LEU A 187 -15.30 0.63 19.44
CA LEU A 187 -16.29 -0.42 19.23
C LEU A 187 -16.69 -1.11 20.54
N LYS A 188 -15.72 -1.43 21.40
CA LYS A 188 -15.98 -2.04 22.71
C LYS A 188 -16.80 -1.13 23.62
N LYS A 189 -16.50 0.19 23.63
CA LYS A 189 -17.27 1.18 24.39
C LYS A 189 -18.73 1.24 23.93
N ASP A 190 -18.96 1.03 22.63
CA ASP A 190 -20.30 1.00 22.04
C ASP A 190 -20.99 -0.37 22.10
N GLY A 191 -20.41 -1.33 22.85
CA GLY A 191 -21.01 -2.64 23.12
C GLY A 191 -20.71 -3.72 22.08
N PHE A 192 -19.82 -3.47 21.11
CA PHE A 192 -19.41 -4.50 20.15
C PHE A 192 -18.30 -5.40 20.71
N ILE A 193 -18.38 -6.68 20.37
CA ILE A 193 -17.34 -7.67 20.63
C ILE A 193 -16.41 -7.72 19.42
N THR A 194 -15.11 -7.53 19.67
CA THR A 194 -14.09 -7.47 18.63
C THR A 194 -13.01 -8.53 18.82
N SER A 195 -12.55 -9.18 17.75
CA SER A 195 -11.36 -10.04 17.78
C SER A 195 -10.48 -9.85 16.54
N MET A 196 -9.20 -10.18 16.66
CA MET A 196 -8.27 -10.15 15.53
C MET A 196 -8.09 -11.55 14.96
N GLY A 197 -8.25 -11.70 13.65
CA GLY A 197 -7.91 -12.92 12.94
C GLY A 197 -6.42 -12.98 12.56
N CYS A 198 -5.94 -14.18 12.21
CA CYS A 198 -4.54 -14.46 11.84
C CYS A 198 -4.01 -13.58 10.69
N ASN A 199 -4.88 -13.04 9.83
CA ASN A 199 -4.51 -12.18 8.69
C ASN A 199 -4.73 -10.68 8.95
N ASN A 200 -4.77 -10.24 10.21
CA ASN A 200 -5.10 -8.87 10.61
C ASN A 200 -6.50 -8.42 10.16
N TYR A 201 -7.44 -9.35 10.05
CA TYR A 201 -8.86 -9.02 9.87
C TYR A 201 -9.45 -8.67 11.23
N LEU A 202 -10.16 -7.54 11.30
CA LEU A 202 -10.94 -7.18 12.48
C LEU A 202 -12.29 -7.87 12.38
N TRP A 203 -12.58 -8.78 13.30
CA TRP A 203 -13.90 -9.36 13.46
C TRP A 203 -14.73 -8.52 14.42
N ILE A 204 -15.96 -8.20 14.02
CA ILE A 204 -16.92 -7.42 14.80
C ILE A 204 -18.17 -8.27 14.95
N SER A 205 -18.65 -8.40 16.18
CA SER A 205 -19.89 -9.07 16.54
C SER A 205 -20.64 -8.33 17.65
N TRP A 206 -21.91 -8.66 17.84
CA TRP A 206 -22.78 -8.14 18.88
C TRP A 206 -23.71 -9.25 19.40
#